data_AF-A0A3G3GP34-F1
#
_entry.id   AF-A0A3G3GP34-F1
#
_cell.length_a   1.000
_cell.length_b   1.000
_cell.length_c   1.000
_cell.angle_alpha   90.00
_cell.angle_beta   90.00
_cell.angle_gamma   90.00
#
_symmetry.space_group_name_H-M   'P 1'
#
loop_
_entity.id
_entity.type
_entity.pdbx_description
1 polymer ?
#
loop_
_entity_poly.entity_id
_entity_poly.type
_entity_poly.pdbx_seq_one_letter_code
_entity_poly.pdbx_strand_id
1 'polypeptide(L)'
;MKSNLFFYLILAVLIVVDAWLLAHPNLLGKIGVMMFKYDMIRTFPRALATVGLTALVCQGIVLGLNLKATKKTAFAVLGAFLVLSIGILINTYFKFSSGTYAMTGAGFKTGAHLTPLILMLIFGNGLYETSSRK
;
A
#
# COMPACT_ATOMS: atom_id res chain seq x y z
N MET A 1 2.84 -16.82 15.02
CA MET A 1 2.69 -16.71 13.54
C MET A 1 3.67 -17.64 12.90
N LYS A 2 3.26 -18.47 11.93
CA LYS A 2 4.25 -19.15 11.08
C LYS A 2 5.00 -18.07 10.32
N SER A 3 6.33 -18.03 10.43
CA SER A 3 7.15 -17.11 9.65
C SER A 3 7.03 -17.48 8.17
N ASN A 4 6.16 -16.79 7.44
CA ASN A 4 6.11 -16.88 5.98
C ASN A 4 7.18 -15.94 5.40
N LEU A 5 8.44 -16.33 5.54
CA LEU A 5 9.59 -15.56 5.02
C LEU A 5 9.38 -15.14 3.56
N PHE A 6 8.83 -16.05 2.75
CA PHE A 6 8.49 -15.80 1.35
C PHE A 6 7.50 -14.63 1.16
N PHE A 7 6.46 -14.54 1.99
CA PHE A 7 5.51 -13.42 1.94
C PHE A 7 6.19 -12.09 2.23
N TYR A 8 7.03 -12.03 3.28
CA TYR A 8 7.75 -10.80 3.64
C TYR A 8 8.81 -10.41 2.59
N LEU A 9 9.45 -11.38 1.94
CA LEU A 9 10.35 -11.11 0.81
C LEU A 9 9.60 -10.52 -0.39
N ILE A 10 8.45 -11.09 -0.76
CA ILE A 10 7.59 -10.52 -1.81
C ILE A 10 7.17 -9.11 -1.41
N LEU A 11 6.72 -8.91 -0.18
CA LEU A 11 6.29 -7.61 0.31
C LEU A 11 7.42 -6.57 0.24
N ALA A 12 8.64 -6.95 0.63
CA ALA A 12 9.81 -6.08 0.53
C ALA A 12 10.13 -5.69 -0.92
N VAL A 13 10.09 -6.66 -1.84
CA VAL A 13 10.28 -6.40 -3.28
C VAL A 13 9.20 -5.46 -3.81
N LEU A 14 7.93 -5.70 -3.47
CA LEU A 14 6.82 -4.84 -3.89
C LEU A 14 6.97 -3.42 -3.36
N ILE A 15 7.38 -3.23 -2.11
CA ILE A 15 7.64 -1.90 -1.52
C ILE A 15 8.75 -1.16 -2.28
N VAL A 16 9.86 -1.86 -2.60
CA VAL A 16 10.98 -1.26 -3.34
C VAL A 16 10.57 -0.89 -4.77
N VAL A 17 9.85 -1.79 -5.45
CA VAL A 17 9.33 -1.54 -6.80
C VAL A 17 8.34 -0.37 -6.79
N ASP A 18 7.43 -0.33 -5.82
CA ASP A 18 6.46 0.77 -5.67
C ASP A 18 7.17 2.11 -5.46
N ALA A 19 8.11 2.16 -4.53
CA ALA A 19 8.92 3.34 -4.28
C ALA A 19 9.70 3.81 -5.53
N TRP A 20 10.24 2.87 -6.31
CA TRP A 20 10.92 3.17 -7.56
C TRP A 20 9.98 3.79 -8.60
N LEU A 21 8.79 3.19 -8.78
CA LEU A 21 7.78 3.66 -9.72
C LEU A 21 7.26 5.05 -9.35
N LEU A 22 7.03 5.31 -8.07
CA LEU A 22 6.57 6.61 -7.57
C LEU A 22 7.65 7.70 -7.69
N ALA A 23 8.92 7.34 -7.52
CA ALA A 23 10.04 8.28 -7.60
C ALA A 23 10.46 8.67 -9.03
N HIS A 24 9.96 7.96 -10.05
CA HIS A 24 10.28 8.21 -11.46
C HIS A 24 9.04 8.58 -12.30
N PRO A 25 8.33 9.69 -11.98
CA PRO A 25 7.26 10.18 -12.84
C PRO A 25 7.79 10.74 -14.16
N ASN A 26 6.96 10.71 -15.22
CA ASN A 26 7.26 11.34 -16.50
C ASN A 26 7.27 12.88 -16.37
N LEU A 27 7.58 13.63 -17.45
CA LEU A 27 7.67 15.10 -17.41
C LEU A 27 6.38 15.76 -16.84
N LEU A 28 5.22 15.31 -17.31
CA LEU A 28 3.91 15.81 -16.88
C LEU A 28 3.60 15.41 -15.42
N GLY A 29 4.03 14.22 -15.01
CA GLY A 29 3.94 13.74 -13.63
C GLY A 29 4.86 14.50 -12.68
N LYS A 30 6.04 14.93 -13.11
CA LYS A 30 6.93 15.80 -12.32
C LYS A 30 6.28 17.17 -12.06
N ILE A 31 5.65 17.75 -13.09
CA ILE A 31 4.88 18.99 -12.94
C ILE A 31 3.69 18.75 -12.00
N GLY A 32 2.98 17.62 -12.14
CA GLY A 32 1.91 17.22 -11.23
C GLY A 32 2.37 17.09 -9.77
N VAL A 33 3.44 16.35 -9.50
CA VAL A 33 4.01 16.17 -8.15
C VAL A 33 4.42 17.51 -7.54
N MET A 34 4.97 18.42 -8.35
CA MET A 34 5.39 19.75 -7.91
C MET A 34 4.19 20.69 -7.66
N MET A 35 3.15 20.63 -8.50
CA MET A 35 1.93 21.45 -8.37
C MET A 35 1.00 20.95 -7.26
N PHE A 36 0.92 19.64 -7.06
CA PHE A 36 0.11 19.00 -6.02
C PHE A 36 0.86 18.78 -4.68
N LYS A 37 2.08 19.32 -4.55
CA LYS A 37 2.92 19.27 -3.34
C LYS A 37 3.17 17.87 -2.79
N TYR A 38 3.35 16.88 -3.66
CA TYR A 38 3.68 15.51 -3.27
C TYR A 38 5.19 15.35 -3.00
N ASP A 39 5.75 16.17 -2.09
CA ASP A 39 7.19 16.16 -1.78
C ASP A 39 7.68 14.84 -1.17
N MET A 40 6.75 14.04 -0.64
CA MET A 40 6.99 12.73 -0.02
C MET A 40 7.39 11.63 -1.02
N ILE A 41 7.06 11.79 -2.31
CA ILE A 41 7.35 10.78 -3.36
C ILE A 41 8.30 11.31 -4.44
N ARG A 42 8.90 12.49 -4.21
CA ARG A 42 9.74 13.18 -5.19
C ARG A 42 11.09 12.51 -5.45
N THR A 43 11.63 11.83 -4.44
CA THR A 43 12.91 11.13 -4.53
C THR A 43 12.75 9.69 -4.04
N PHE A 44 13.57 8.79 -4.56
CA PHE A 44 13.50 7.38 -4.21
C PHE A 44 13.57 7.11 -2.69
N PRO A 45 14.50 7.70 -1.91
CA PRO A 45 14.53 7.48 -0.46
C PRO A 45 13.27 7.95 0.26
N ARG A 46 12.66 9.05 -0.18
CA ARG A 46 11.42 9.56 0.43
C ARG A 46 10.22 8.69 0.05
N ALA A 47 10.14 8.25 -1.20
CA ALA A 47 9.11 7.32 -1.64
C ALA A 47 9.21 5.98 -0.90
N LEU A 48 10.44 5.46 -0.74
CA LEU A 48 10.72 4.24 0.01
C LEU A 48 10.34 4.38 1.48
N ALA A 49 10.72 5.49 2.12
CA ALA A 49 10.31 5.78 3.49
C ALA A 49 8.79 5.85 3.61
N THR A 50 8.10 6.50 2.66
CA THR A 50 6.64 6.63 2.67
C THR A 50 5.95 5.27 2.57
N VAL A 51 6.20 4.53 1.49
CA VAL A 51 5.56 3.23 1.25
C VAL A 51 5.97 2.22 2.33
N GLY A 52 7.25 2.20 2.70
CA GLY A 52 7.79 1.33 3.74
C GLY A 52 7.18 1.59 5.11
N LEU A 53 7.10 2.85 5.56
CA LEU A 53 6.48 3.21 6.83
C LEU A 53 4.98 2.88 6.81
N THR A 54 4.27 3.16 5.72
CA THR A 54 2.86 2.78 5.58
C THR A 54 2.69 1.27 5.74
N ALA A 55 3.49 0.45 5.03
CA ALA A 55 3.43 -1.00 5.14
C ALA A 55 3.77 -1.49 6.56
N LEU A 56 4.79 -0.92 7.21
CA LEU A 56 5.18 -1.26 8.59
C LEU A 56 4.08 -0.91 9.60
N VAL A 57 3.43 0.24 9.47
CA VAL A 57 2.30 0.64 10.33
C VAL A 57 1.14 -0.33 10.15
N CYS A 58 0.77 -0.67 8.91
CA CYS A 58 -0.29 -1.63 8.64
C CYS A 58 0.04 -3.02 9.18
N GLN A 59 1.29 -3.47 9.04
CA GLN A 59 1.76 -4.72 9.63
C GLN A 59 1.71 -4.66 11.17
N GLY A 60 2.08 -3.53 11.77
CA GLY A 60 1.97 -3.29 13.21
C GLY A 60 0.53 -3.36 13.72
N ILE A 61 -0.44 -2.83 12.95
CA ILE A 61 -1.87 -2.97 13.24
C ILE A 61 -2.27 -4.45 13.20
N VAL A 62 -1.90 -5.19 12.15
CA VAL A 62 -2.16 -6.63 12.05
C VAL A 62 -1.61 -7.36 13.27
N LEU A 63 -0.34 -7.14 13.60
CA LEU A 63 0.32 -7.74 14.77
C LEU A 63 -0.38 -7.38 16.08
N GLY A 64 -0.71 -6.11 16.30
CA GLY A 64 -1.36 -5.64 17.51
C GLY A 64 -2.73 -6.25 17.72
N LEU A 65 -3.57 -6.28 16.67
CA LEU A 65 -4.87 -6.95 16.69
C LEU A 65 -4.69 -8.45 16.92
N ASN A 66 -3.68 -9.04 16.27
CA ASN A 66 -3.40 -10.45 16.40
C ASN A 66 -2.91 -10.84 17.80
N LEU A 67 -2.24 -9.96 18.54
CA LEU A 67 -1.73 -10.28 19.87
C LEU A 67 -2.75 -9.98 20.98
N LYS A 68 -3.58 -8.94 20.81
CA LYS A 68 -4.38 -8.39 21.92
C LYS A 68 -5.89 -8.52 21.73
N ALA A 69 -6.39 -8.62 20.51
CA ALA A 69 -7.83 -8.62 20.25
C ALA A 69 -8.40 -10.04 20.18
N THR A 70 -9.70 -10.18 20.48
CA THR A 70 -10.41 -11.44 20.26
C THR A 70 -10.42 -11.79 18.77
N LYS A 71 -10.52 -13.09 18.44
CA LYS A 71 -10.58 -13.55 17.04
C LYS A 71 -11.68 -12.84 16.25
N LYS A 72 -12.87 -12.66 16.83
CA LYS A 72 -14.00 -11.96 16.20
C LYS A 72 -13.68 -10.49 15.92
N THR A 73 -13.14 -9.78 16.92
CA THR A 73 -12.79 -8.36 16.77
C THR A 73 -11.67 -8.16 15.76
N ALA A 74 -10.59 -8.95 15.84
CA ALA A 74 -9.49 -8.90 14.89
C ALA A 74 -9.99 -9.15 13.45
N PHE A 75 -10.83 -10.17 13.26
CA PHE A 75 -11.38 -10.49 11.94
C PHE A 75 -12.25 -9.35 11.40
N ALA A 76 -13.14 -8.79 12.21
CA ALA A 76 -14.00 -7.67 11.79
C ALA A 76 -13.18 -6.42 11.41
N VAL A 77 -12.20 -6.04 12.24
CA VAL A 77 -11.38 -4.84 12.00
C VAL A 77 -10.45 -5.02 10.79
N LEU A 78 -9.79 -6.17 10.67
CA LEU A 78 -8.95 -6.47 9.51
C LEU A 78 -9.78 -6.57 8.22
N GLY A 79 -10.99 -7.11 8.30
CA GLY A 79 -11.96 -7.11 7.20
C GLY A 79 -12.34 -5.71 6.75
N ALA A 80 -12.62 -4.81 7.71
CA ALA A 80 -12.89 -3.41 7.41
C ALA A 80 -11.70 -2.73 6.72
N PHE A 81 -10.46 -2.94 7.20
CA PHE A 81 -9.26 -2.39 6.55
C PHE A 81 -9.01 -2.97 5.16
N LEU A 82 -9.32 -4.24 4.93
CA LEU A 82 -9.24 -4.83 3.60
C LEU A 82 -10.24 -4.17 2.64
N VAL A 83 -11.49 -3.99 3.07
CA VAL A 83 -12.52 -3.28 2.28
C VAL A 83 -12.12 -1.83 2.00
N LEU A 84 -11.57 -1.13 2.99
CA LEU A 84 -11.06 0.23 2.80
C LEU A 84 -9.91 0.26 1.78
N SER A 85 -9.01 -0.72 1.80
CA SER A 85 -7.91 -0.81 0.83
C SER A 85 -8.42 -1.02 -0.60
N ILE A 86 -9.46 -1.85 -0.77
CA ILE A 86 -10.16 -2.00 -2.05
C ILE A 86 -10.81 -0.68 -2.47
N GLY A 87 -11.46 0.03 -1.54
CA GLY A 87 -12.05 1.34 -1.81
C GLY A 87 -11.01 2.38 -2.26
N ILE A 88 -9.82 2.38 -1.64
CA ILE A 88 -8.69 3.23 -2.05
C ILE A 88 -8.22 2.85 -3.45
N LEU A 89 -8.08 1.55 -3.76
CA LEU A 89 -7.70 1.11 -5.12
C LEU A 89 -8.69 1.62 -6.17
N ILE A 90 -9.99 1.48 -5.92
CA ILE A 90 -11.05 1.96 -6.81
C ILE A 90 -10.98 3.49 -6.97
N ASN A 91 -10.82 4.22 -5.86
CA ASN A 91 -10.68 5.67 -5.90
C ASN A 91 -9.45 6.11 -6.69
N THR A 92 -8.30 5.47 -6.47
CA THR A 92 -7.05 5.69 -7.21
C THR A 92 -7.28 5.41 -8.70
N TYR A 93 -7.95 4.31 -9.05
CA TYR A 93 -8.26 3.99 -10.43
C TYR A 93 -9.03 5.11 -11.12
N PHE A 94 -10.12 5.58 -10.53
CA PHE A 94 -10.89 6.69 -11.10
C PHE A 94 -10.08 8.00 -11.18
N LYS A 95 -9.27 8.28 -10.17
CA LYS A 95 -8.41 9.48 -10.12
C LYS A 95 -7.36 9.48 -11.22
N PHE A 96 -6.77 8.33 -11.55
CA PHE A 96 -5.75 8.20 -12.59
C PHE A 96 -6.29 7.84 -13.98
N SER A 97 -7.59 7.57 -14.09
CA SER A 97 -8.31 7.37 -15.34
C SER A 97 -8.78 8.67 -16.00
N SER A 98 -8.81 9.79 -15.28
CA SER A 98 -9.28 11.08 -15.81
C SER A 98 -8.49 12.29 -15.28
N GLY A 99 -8.67 13.44 -15.94
CA GLY A 99 -8.06 14.72 -15.53
C GLY A 99 -6.54 14.78 -15.67
N THR A 100 -5.92 15.74 -14.98
CA THR A 100 -4.47 16.00 -15.04
C THR A 100 -3.64 14.79 -14.56
N TYR A 101 -4.21 13.97 -13.66
CA TYR A 101 -3.55 12.77 -13.16
C TYR A 101 -3.43 11.66 -14.21
N ALA A 102 -4.32 11.63 -15.21
CA ALA A 102 -4.22 10.67 -16.32
C ALA A 102 -2.97 10.88 -17.19
N MET A 103 -2.33 12.04 -17.12
CA MET A 103 -1.16 12.39 -17.92
C MET A 103 0.19 12.10 -17.23
N THR A 104 0.17 11.67 -15.95
CA THR A 104 1.37 11.48 -15.09
C THR A 104 2.30 10.30 -15.45
N GLY A 105 1.97 9.57 -16.53
CA GLY A 105 2.79 8.48 -17.07
C GLY A 105 2.50 7.11 -16.47
N ALA A 106 2.71 6.07 -17.28
CA ALA A 106 2.33 4.70 -16.91
C ALA A 106 3.03 4.21 -15.65
N GLY A 107 4.33 4.47 -15.47
CA GLY A 107 5.09 4.02 -14.29
C GLY A 107 4.54 4.58 -12.98
N PHE A 108 4.33 5.90 -12.92
CA PHE A 108 3.78 6.55 -11.73
C PHE A 108 2.35 6.09 -11.41
N LYS A 109 1.53 5.91 -12.45
CA LYS A 109 0.19 5.32 -12.29
C LYS A 109 0.28 3.93 -11.68
N THR A 110 1.15 3.06 -12.21
CA THR A 110 1.31 1.70 -11.69
C THR A 110 1.72 1.73 -10.22
N GLY A 111 2.67 2.59 -9.83
CA GLY A 111 3.03 2.77 -8.42
C GLY A 111 1.83 3.20 -7.56
N ALA A 112 1.07 4.21 -8.01
CA ALA A 112 -0.10 4.68 -7.28
C ALA A 112 -1.15 3.58 -7.04
N HIS A 113 -1.31 2.62 -7.97
CA HIS A 113 -2.18 1.46 -7.80
C HIS A 113 -1.53 0.34 -6.96
N LEU A 114 -0.21 0.26 -6.97
CA LEU A 114 0.53 -0.77 -6.26
C LEU A 114 0.46 -0.58 -4.73
N THR A 115 0.48 0.66 -4.24
CA THR A 115 0.34 0.93 -2.80
C THR A 115 -0.94 0.33 -2.19
N PRO A 116 -2.16 0.58 -2.69
CA PRO A 116 -3.35 -0.06 -2.14
C PRO A 116 -3.38 -1.58 -2.34
N LEU A 117 -2.73 -2.13 -3.38
CA LEU A 117 -2.55 -3.58 -3.53
C LEU A 117 -1.65 -4.16 -2.43
N ILE A 118 -0.57 -3.47 -2.06
CA ILE A 118 0.29 -3.83 -0.92
C ILE A 118 -0.52 -3.87 0.38
N LEU A 119 -1.39 -2.88 0.60
CA LEU A 119 -2.30 -2.87 1.77
C LEU A 119 -3.26 -4.06 1.76
N MET A 120 -3.86 -4.37 0.61
CA MET A 120 -4.72 -5.54 0.46
C MET A 120 -3.98 -6.84 0.79
N LEU A 121 -2.73 -6.99 0.37
CA LEU A 121 -1.90 -8.15 0.71
C LEU A 121 -1.64 -8.25 2.22
N ILE A 122 -1.29 -7.13 2.87
CA ILE A 122 -1.03 -7.09 4.32
C ILE A 122 -2.28 -7.49 5.11
N PHE A 123 -3.42 -6.83 4.86
CA PHE A 123 -4.65 -7.10 5.60
C PHE A 123 -5.28 -8.46 5.21
N GLY A 124 -5.15 -8.88 3.96
CA GLY A 124 -5.57 -10.20 3.49
C GLY A 124 -4.78 -11.33 4.18
N ASN A 125 -3.45 -11.20 4.27
CA ASN A 125 -2.65 -12.15 5.05
C ASN A 125 -3.00 -12.08 6.54
N GLY A 126 -3.21 -10.88 7.10
CA GLY A 126 -3.67 -10.72 8.49
C GLY A 126 -4.99 -11.42 8.80
N LEU A 127 -5.96 -11.36 7.87
CA LEU A 127 -7.22 -12.10 7.97
C LEU A 127 -7.02 -13.61 7.91
N TYR A 128 -6.16 -14.09 7.00
CA TYR A 128 -5.83 -15.51 6.89
C TYR A 128 -5.14 -16.05 8.16
N GLU A 129 -4.23 -15.28 8.73
CA GLU A 129 -3.63 -15.61 10.03
C GLU A 129 -4.66 -15.61 11.15
N THR A 130 -5.63 -14.69 11.11
CA THR A 130 -6.71 -14.60 12.09
C THR A 130 -7.67 -15.77 12.01
N SER A 131 -8.06 -16.20 10.82
CA SER A 131 -8.95 -17.34 10.63
C SER A 131 -8.35 -18.64 11.17
N SER A 132 -7.02 -18.78 11.04
CA SER A 132 -6.23 -19.93 11.47
C SER A 132 -5.95 -20.00 12.98
N ARG A 133 -6.37 -18.99 13.76
CA ARG A 133 -6.27 -19.01 15.23
C ARG A 133 -7.18 -20.09 15.82
N LYS A 134 -6.67 -20.84 16.81
CA LYS A 134 -7.50 -21.69 17.67
C LYS A 134 -8.39 -20.82 18.56
#